data_AF-A0A9N8QY38-F1
#
_entry.id   AF-A0A9N8QY38-F1
#
_cell.length_a   1.000
_cell.length_b   1.000
_cell.length_c   1.000
_cell.angle_alpha   90.00
_cell.angle_beta   90.00
_cell.angle_gamma   90.00
#
_symmetry.space_group_name_H-M   'P 1'
#
loop_
_entity.id
_entity.type
_entity.pdbx_description
1 polymer ?
#
loop_
_entity_poly.entity_id
_entity_poly.type
_entity_poly.pdbx_seq_one_letter_code
_entity_poly.pdbx_strand_id
1 'polypeptide(L)'
;MQRPQTGAFNPNVWSRVCEWLAIAFVVACYLSCGGGSGGASGTASGSAAGGGTTSGGSTTGGSTTGGSSGTGGTGSTGSGSTTMGTTAYATDVLMHHNDLARTGQMLAETTLTLANVNSASFGKVAFLAADGKVDAQPLFVTSLPIGGTTHDVVYVETEHDSVYAYDATTFAQLWTVSLIGSGETPSDDFSCPDFTPEIGITSTPVIDRSRGTNGVLYVVAMTKDSSGAYHHRLHALDLTSGAEILGGPTEIAATYPGNGAGSVNGLITFNPALHTERAALTLVGGNIYMGWTSHCMAGAYTGWLMAYGADTLRQTSVLNITPNGSQGSIWMAGSGMASDGTSIYVVDGNGTFGTTLNAAGFPVDGDFGNSLMKLSFGNLQVTDYFAMDNVVAEANADNDFGSGGVMLLPDQTTASGIVKHLAVAAGKDNLIYVVDRDSMGKFSPTANNIWQVLTGTLAGGIWGSPAYYGGVVYYGGWNDNLKALPVSGAFLATTAASKSPTTFAYPGATPAVSANGTSNGIVWAAENGTTGALHAYDASNLAHELYNSNQAGTRDQWGAGNKFITPMIAKGKVYVGATNGVAVFGLL
;
A
#
# COMPACT_ATOMS: atom_id res chain seq x y z
N MET A 1 -3.47 55.20 53.54
CA MET A 1 -2.75 53.93 53.26
C MET A 1 -3.74 52.79 53.35
N GLN A 2 -4.33 52.45 52.21
CA GLN A 2 -5.23 51.31 52.04
C GLN A 2 -4.70 50.53 50.84
N ARG A 3 -4.41 49.24 51.04
CA ARG A 3 -4.01 48.31 49.96
C ARG A 3 -5.27 47.84 49.23
N PRO A 4 -5.33 47.88 47.89
CA PRO A 4 -6.43 47.29 47.13
C PRO A 4 -6.16 45.81 46.80
N GLN A 5 -7.28 45.12 46.57
CA GLN A 5 -7.44 43.70 46.28
C GLN A 5 -6.92 43.33 44.88
N THR A 6 -6.35 42.13 44.73
CA THR A 6 -5.99 41.52 43.45
C THR A 6 -7.17 40.72 42.89
N GLY A 7 -7.63 41.11 41.70
CA GLY A 7 -8.68 40.42 40.93
C GLY A 7 -8.17 39.20 40.16
N ALA A 8 -9.13 38.34 39.80
CA ALA A 8 -8.97 37.04 39.16
C ALA A 8 -8.46 37.11 37.70
N PHE A 9 -7.64 36.13 37.32
CA PHE A 9 -7.17 35.88 35.95
C PHE A 9 -8.20 35.04 35.16
N ASN A 10 -8.52 35.46 33.94
CA ASN A 10 -9.40 34.75 33.00
C ASN A 10 -8.55 34.06 31.92
N PRO A 11 -8.58 32.71 31.79
CA PRO A 11 -7.70 31.97 30.87
C PRO A 11 -8.13 32.00 29.38
N ASN A 12 -9.29 32.58 29.04
CA ASN A 12 -9.83 32.54 27.66
C ASN A 12 -9.31 33.63 26.70
N VAL A 13 -8.28 34.38 27.07
CA VAL A 13 -7.66 35.41 26.20
C VAL A 13 -6.40 34.91 25.50
N TRP A 14 -5.79 33.81 25.96
CA TRP A 14 -4.56 33.27 25.37
C TRP A 14 -4.77 32.26 24.24
N SER A 15 -5.92 31.57 24.16
CA SER A 15 -6.14 30.61 23.05
C SER A 15 -6.35 31.30 21.69
N ARG A 16 -6.87 32.53 21.68
CA ARG A 16 -7.11 33.30 20.44
C ARG A 16 -5.90 34.09 19.93
N VAL A 17 -4.82 34.17 20.71
CA VAL A 17 -3.55 34.78 20.26
C VAL A 17 -2.62 33.72 19.65
N CYS A 18 -2.74 32.45 20.08
CA CYS A 18 -2.00 31.34 19.48
C CYS A 18 -2.54 30.91 18.11
N GLU A 19 -3.85 31.04 17.84
CA GLU A 19 -4.43 30.73 16.53
C GLU A 19 -4.01 31.72 15.41
N TRP A 20 -3.70 32.97 15.75
CA TRP A 20 -3.22 33.97 14.77
C TRP A 20 -1.70 33.91 14.50
N LEU A 21 -0.93 33.23 15.35
CA LEU A 21 0.52 33.06 15.16
C LEU A 21 0.88 31.81 14.35
N ALA A 22 0.01 30.79 14.29
CA ALA A 22 0.21 29.60 13.46
C ALA A 22 -0.09 29.85 11.96
N ILE A 23 -1.00 30.77 11.64
CA ILE A 23 -1.35 31.12 10.24
C ILE A 23 -0.29 32.04 9.60
N ALA A 24 0.47 32.79 10.41
CA ALA A 24 1.50 33.70 9.91
C ALA A 24 2.83 33.02 9.53
N PHE A 25 3.07 31.77 9.96
CA PHE A 25 4.32 31.06 9.68
C PHE A 25 4.32 30.25 8.36
N VAL A 26 3.16 30.08 7.72
CA VAL A 26 3.04 29.37 6.43
C VAL A 26 3.18 30.33 5.23
N VAL A 27 3.24 31.65 5.44
CA VAL A 27 3.30 32.66 4.34
C VAL A 27 4.65 33.38 4.24
N ALA A 28 5.64 33.09 5.09
CA ALA A 28 6.89 33.87 5.18
C ALA A 28 8.15 33.21 4.59
N CYS A 29 8.02 32.23 3.68
CA CYS A 29 9.17 31.67 2.95
C CYS A 29 9.03 31.79 1.42
N TYR A 30 8.55 32.92 0.92
CA TYR A 30 8.82 33.34 -0.46
C TYR A 30 8.91 34.87 -0.49
N LEU A 31 10.14 35.41 -0.51
CA LEU A 31 10.54 36.67 -1.16
C LEU A 31 11.98 37.04 -0.75
N SER A 32 12.89 36.95 -1.72
CA SER A 32 14.23 37.56 -1.84
C SER A 32 15.21 36.47 -2.30
N CYS A 33 15.73 36.46 -3.52
CA CYS A 33 16.25 37.60 -4.26
C CYS A 33 15.76 37.60 -5.72
N GLY A 34 15.17 38.72 -6.13
CA GLY A 34 15.01 39.09 -7.52
C GLY A 34 15.77 40.38 -7.79
N GLY A 35 16.53 40.41 -8.88
CA GLY A 35 17.11 41.61 -9.48
C GLY A 35 18.48 41.32 -10.10
N GLY A 36 18.68 41.29 -11.41
CA GLY A 36 17.76 41.52 -12.52
C GLY A 36 18.53 41.62 -13.84
N SER A 37 17.76 41.81 -14.92
CA SER A 37 18.14 42.35 -16.25
C SER A 37 19.21 41.59 -17.05
N GLY A 38 19.08 41.34 -18.34
CA GLY A 38 18.14 41.83 -19.35
C GLY A 38 18.47 41.10 -20.66
N GLY A 39 17.51 41.06 -21.57
CA GLY A 39 17.52 40.14 -22.70
C GLY A 39 18.46 40.50 -23.85
N ALA A 40 18.53 39.59 -24.81
CA ALA A 40 18.28 39.87 -26.22
C ALA A 40 18.21 38.55 -26.98
N SER A 41 17.16 38.46 -27.78
CA SER A 41 16.94 37.51 -28.88
C SER A 41 18.13 37.47 -29.85
N GLY A 42 18.46 36.27 -30.34
CA GLY A 42 19.41 36.06 -31.43
C GLY A 42 19.18 34.72 -32.13
N THR A 43 18.57 34.79 -33.31
CA THR A 43 18.48 33.75 -34.34
C THR A 43 19.85 33.29 -34.86
N ALA A 44 19.98 31.99 -35.17
CA ALA A 44 20.80 31.45 -36.27
C ALA A 44 20.32 30.00 -36.53
N SER A 45 19.68 29.61 -37.64
CA SER A 45 20.08 29.59 -39.06
C SER A 45 21.42 28.89 -39.32
N GLY A 46 21.31 27.60 -39.67
CA GLY A 46 21.97 26.90 -40.76
C GLY A 46 23.47 27.11 -41.03
N SER A 47 24.21 26.01 -41.17
CA SER A 47 25.00 25.74 -42.38
C SER A 47 25.40 24.27 -42.46
N ALA A 48 25.31 23.76 -43.69
CA ALA A 48 25.59 22.41 -44.13
C ALA A 48 27.03 22.26 -44.68
N ALA A 49 27.29 21.06 -45.23
CA ALA A 49 28.44 20.57 -46.00
C ALA A 49 29.50 19.89 -45.13
N GLY A 50 29.79 18.58 -45.28
CA GLY A 50 30.01 17.78 -46.50
C GLY A 50 31.31 16.97 -46.21
N GLY A 51 31.59 15.77 -46.69
CA GLY A 51 30.96 14.80 -47.56
C GLY A 51 31.83 13.53 -47.55
N GLY A 52 31.49 12.55 -48.41
CA GLY A 52 32.37 11.43 -48.79
C GLY A 52 31.99 10.08 -48.17
N THR A 53 31.06 9.31 -48.75
CA THR A 53 31.31 8.19 -49.72
C THR A 53 32.11 7.03 -49.12
N THR A 54 31.62 5.80 -49.04
CA THR A 54 31.36 4.91 -50.20
C THR A 54 30.66 3.61 -49.78
N SER A 55 29.72 3.16 -50.65
CA SER A 55 29.35 1.79 -51.07
C SER A 55 29.31 0.62 -50.07
N GLY A 56 28.33 -0.27 -50.07
CA GLY A 56 27.28 -0.57 -51.04
C GLY A 56 26.77 -2.01 -50.81
N GLY A 57 25.55 -2.31 -51.26
CA GLY A 57 25.02 -3.68 -51.23
C GLY A 57 23.48 -3.74 -51.25
N SER A 58 22.93 -3.72 -52.46
CA SER A 58 21.50 -3.85 -52.79
C SER A 58 21.02 -5.30 -52.77
N THR A 59 19.74 -5.54 -52.47
CA THR A 59 18.74 -6.32 -53.26
C THR A 59 17.46 -6.49 -52.42
N THR A 60 16.38 -5.74 -52.66
CA THR A 60 15.20 -6.04 -53.51
C THR A 60 14.47 -7.36 -53.29
N GLY A 61 13.21 -7.27 -52.85
CA GLY A 61 12.09 -7.96 -53.52
C GLY A 61 11.20 -8.85 -52.63
N GLY A 62 9.88 -8.60 -52.66
CA GLY A 62 8.88 -9.65 -52.40
C GLY A 62 7.65 -9.23 -51.59
N SER A 63 6.61 -8.75 -52.28
CA SER A 63 5.23 -8.69 -51.80
C SER A 63 4.59 -10.09 -51.85
N THR A 64 3.79 -10.48 -50.83
CA THR A 64 2.47 -11.13 -51.02
C THR A 64 1.69 -11.24 -49.69
N THR A 65 0.37 -11.19 -49.86
CA THR A 65 -0.76 -11.18 -48.92
C THR A 65 -1.13 -12.52 -48.26
N GLY A 66 -1.74 -12.43 -47.05
CA GLY A 66 -2.95 -13.18 -46.67
C GLY A 66 -2.79 -14.41 -45.76
N GLY A 67 -3.67 -14.55 -44.75
CA GLY A 67 -4.07 -15.86 -44.22
C GLY A 67 -4.20 -15.99 -42.70
N SER A 68 -5.43 -16.24 -42.26
CA SER A 68 -5.92 -16.49 -40.88
C SER A 68 -5.47 -17.83 -40.25
N SER A 69 -5.52 -17.85 -38.90
CA SER A 69 -5.84 -18.97 -37.97
C SER A 69 -4.90 -20.17 -37.84
N GLY A 70 -4.57 -20.52 -36.58
CA GLY A 70 -4.03 -21.84 -36.23
C GLY A 70 -3.53 -21.98 -34.79
N THR A 71 -4.35 -22.59 -33.95
CA THR A 71 -4.10 -23.11 -32.60
C THR A 71 -2.88 -24.04 -32.53
N GLY A 72 -2.13 -24.02 -31.42
CA GLY A 72 -1.04 -24.96 -31.19
C GLY A 72 -0.53 -24.94 -29.75
N GLY A 73 -1.19 -25.70 -28.87
CA GLY A 73 -0.59 -26.12 -27.61
C GLY A 73 0.38 -27.26 -27.86
N THR A 74 1.51 -27.24 -27.17
CA THR A 74 2.42 -28.38 -27.03
C THR A 74 2.92 -28.45 -25.60
N GLY A 75 2.54 -29.55 -24.93
CA GLY A 75 2.88 -29.84 -23.55
C GLY A 75 4.34 -30.21 -23.35
N SER A 76 4.78 -30.07 -22.10
CA SER A 76 5.99 -30.70 -21.59
C SER A 76 5.59 -31.80 -20.61
N THR A 77 6.30 -32.91 -20.72
CA THR A 77 6.10 -34.23 -20.14
C THR A 77 6.17 -34.25 -18.61
N GLY A 78 5.23 -34.95 -18.00
CA GLY A 78 5.11 -35.11 -16.56
C GLY A 78 6.22 -35.96 -15.92
N SER A 79 6.63 -35.52 -14.73
CA SER A 79 7.11 -36.38 -13.67
C SER A 79 6.07 -36.32 -12.55
N GLY A 80 5.54 -37.47 -12.16
CA GLY A 80 4.40 -37.60 -11.26
C GLY A 80 4.70 -37.06 -9.86
N SER A 81 4.25 -35.84 -9.60
CA SER A 81 3.85 -35.40 -8.27
C SER A 81 2.35 -35.60 -8.18
N THR A 82 1.88 -36.34 -7.18
CA THR A 82 0.47 -36.32 -6.79
C THR A 82 0.14 -34.92 -6.29
N THR A 83 -0.19 -34.02 -7.21
CA THR A 83 -0.80 -32.73 -6.90
C THR A 83 -2.15 -33.06 -6.27
N MET A 84 -2.23 -33.03 -4.94
CA MET A 84 -3.51 -32.81 -4.28
C MET A 84 -4.06 -31.53 -4.89
N GLY A 85 -5.14 -31.63 -5.66
CA GLY A 85 -5.79 -30.47 -6.23
C GLY A 85 -6.22 -29.57 -5.08
N THR A 86 -5.49 -28.48 -4.88
CA THR A 86 -5.92 -27.41 -3.99
C THR A 86 -7.21 -26.86 -4.56
N THR A 87 -8.32 -27.01 -3.83
CA THR A 87 -9.58 -26.35 -4.19
C THR A 87 -9.30 -24.85 -4.35
N ALA A 88 -9.48 -24.33 -5.56
CA ALA A 88 -9.30 -22.92 -5.83
C ALA A 88 -10.55 -22.15 -5.40
N TYR A 89 -10.39 -21.23 -4.45
CA TYR A 89 -11.44 -20.36 -3.96
C TYR A 89 -11.30 -18.98 -4.60
N ALA A 90 -11.80 -18.87 -5.83
CA ALA A 90 -11.47 -17.76 -6.73
C ALA A 90 -11.90 -16.37 -6.24
N THR A 91 -12.82 -16.30 -5.26
CA THR A 91 -13.31 -15.05 -4.67
C THR A 91 -12.85 -14.81 -3.24
N ASP A 92 -11.89 -15.60 -2.75
CA ASP A 92 -11.24 -15.31 -1.46
C ASP A 92 -10.39 -14.05 -1.57
N VAL A 93 -10.31 -13.31 -0.45
CA VAL A 93 -9.41 -12.17 -0.29
C VAL A 93 -8.59 -12.44 0.96
N LEU A 94 -7.41 -13.03 0.78
CA LEU A 94 -6.60 -13.58 1.87
C LEU A 94 -5.48 -12.63 2.34
N MET A 95 -5.30 -11.51 1.65
CA MET A 95 -4.27 -10.52 1.95
C MET A 95 -4.69 -9.15 1.39
N HIS A 96 -4.00 -8.10 1.83
CA HIS A 96 -4.16 -6.77 1.25
C HIS A 96 -4.01 -6.80 -0.28
N HIS A 97 -4.97 -6.19 -0.98
CA HIS A 97 -4.94 -6.04 -2.45
C HIS A 97 -4.85 -7.35 -3.26
N ASN A 98 -5.50 -8.39 -2.74
CA ASN A 98 -5.88 -9.64 -3.42
C ASN A 98 -4.73 -10.63 -3.70
N ASP A 99 -3.57 -10.17 -4.15
CA ASP A 99 -2.48 -11.03 -4.56
C ASP A 99 -1.10 -10.48 -4.17
N LEU A 100 -0.07 -11.33 -4.32
CA LEU A 100 1.32 -10.96 -4.00
C LEU A 100 1.86 -9.84 -4.91
N ALA A 101 1.32 -9.67 -6.11
CA ALA A 101 1.69 -8.58 -6.99
C ALA A 101 1.01 -7.25 -6.58
N ARG A 102 0.09 -7.29 -5.61
CA ARG A 102 -0.70 -6.15 -5.10
C ARG A 102 -1.52 -5.48 -6.20
N THR A 103 -2.11 -6.27 -7.10
CA THR A 103 -2.82 -5.70 -8.26
C THR A 103 -4.18 -5.10 -7.91
N GLY A 104 -4.78 -5.50 -6.78
CA GLY A 104 -6.09 -5.03 -6.34
C GLY A 104 -7.26 -5.51 -7.19
N GLN A 105 -7.07 -6.56 -8.00
CA GLN A 105 -8.11 -7.09 -8.89
C GLN A 105 -8.82 -8.32 -8.31
N MET A 106 -10.15 -8.32 -8.39
CA MET A 106 -11.03 -9.47 -8.18
C MET A 106 -11.65 -9.87 -9.52
N LEU A 107 -10.98 -10.77 -10.25
CA LEU A 107 -11.39 -11.19 -11.61
C LEU A 107 -12.44 -12.30 -11.64
N ALA A 108 -12.83 -12.81 -10.47
CA ALA A 108 -13.86 -13.84 -10.31
C ALA A 108 -15.23 -13.25 -9.93
N GLU A 109 -15.41 -11.93 -10.03
CA GLU A 109 -16.67 -11.28 -9.69
C GLU A 109 -17.67 -11.43 -10.84
N THR A 110 -18.72 -12.21 -10.62
CA THR A 110 -19.75 -12.51 -11.64
C THR A 110 -21.08 -11.83 -11.38
N THR A 111 -21.26 -11.21 -10.21
CA THR A 111 -22.53 -10.64 -9.74
C THR A 111 -22.59 -9.15 -10.01
N LEU A 112 -21.51 -8.41 -9.73
CA LEU A 112 -21.43 -6.98 -10.00
C LEU A 112 -21.09 -6.74 -11.48
N THR A 113 -21.90 -5.91 -12.12
CA THR A 113 -21.80 -5.60 -13.56
C THR A 113 -22.03 -4.12 -13.80
N LEU A 114 -21.62 -3.63 -14.97
CA LEU A 114 -21.91 -2.26 -15.39
C LEU A 114 -23.41 -1.95 -15.43
N ALA A 115 -24.26 -2.98 -15.59
CA ALA A 115 -25.71 -2.81 -15.73
C ALA A 115 -26.45 -2.73 -14.38
N ASN A 116 -25.91 -3.31 -13.30
CA ASN A 116 -26.59 -3.41 -12.01
C ASN A 116 -25.90 -2.65 -10.87
N VAL A 117 -24.67 -2.17 -11.07
CA VAL A 117 -24.06 -1.22 -10.13
C VAL A 117 -24.57 0.18 -10.47
N ASN A 118 -25.68 0.56 -9.83
CA ASN A 118 -26.27 1.90 -9.90
C ASN A 118 -27.16 2.13 -8.67
N SER A 119 -27.50 3.39 -8.38
CA SER A 119 -28.22 3.76 -7.15
C SER A 119 -29.63 3.13 -7.01
N ALA A 120 -30.22 2.60 -8.08
CA ALA A 120 -31.52 1.94 -8.05
C ALA A 120 -31.46 0.46 -7.68
N SER A 121 -30.35 -0.22 -7.97
CA SER A 121 -30.22 -1.68 -7.82
C SER A 121 -29.02 -2.13 -6.98
N PHE A 122 -28.15 -1.20 -6.59
CA PHE A 122 -27.02 -1.42 -5.70
C PHE A 122 -27.01 -0.35 -4.60
N GLY A 123 -26.61 -0.73 -3.40
CA GLY A 123 -26.53 0.17 -2.25
C GLY A 123 -25.99 -0.52 -1.00
N LYS A 124 -26.01 0.20 0.12
CA LYS A 124 -25.60 -0.36 1.42
C LYS A 124 -26.64 -1.38 1.89
N VAL A 125 -26.19 -2.61 2.10
CA VAL A 125 -27.03 -3.73 2.52
C VAL A 125 -26.83 -4.09 4.00
N ALA A 126 -25.68 -3.71 4.57
CA ALA A 126 -25.36 -3.99 5.96
C ALA A 126 -24.32 -3.01 6.52
N PHE A 127 -24.19 -3.03 7.84
CA PHE A 127 -23.06 -2.46 8.56
C PHE A 127 -22.62 -3.47 9.62
N LEU A 128 -21.39 -3.99 9.49
CA LEU A 128 -20.79 -4.91 10.45
C LEU A 128 -20.20 -4.06 11.57
N ALA A 129 -20.94 -3.89 12.67
CA ALA A 129 -20.50 -3.08 13.79
C ALA A 129 -19.27 -3.68 14.47
N ALA A 130 -18.24 -2.89 14.74
CA ALA A 130 -17.08 -3.32 15.52
C ALA A 130 -16.87 -2.34 16.68
N ASP A 131 -16.06 -2.73 17.66
CA ASP A 131 -15.80 -1.90 18.84
C ASP A 131 -14.94 -0.68 18.52
N GLY A 132 -14.09 -0.72 17.49
CA GLY A 132 -13.12 0.31 17.16
C GLY A 132 -13.02 0.65 15.67
N LYS A 133 -12.05 1.54 15.39
CA LYS A 133 -11.70 1.97 14.05
C LYS A 133 -11.12 0.81 13.25
N VAL A 134 -11.56 0.66 12.00
CA VAL A 134 -11.10 -0.36 11.07
C VAL A 134 -10.20 0.31 10.02
N ASP A 135 -8.90 0.28 10.28
CA ASP A 135 -7.86 0.74 9.34
C ASP A 135 -7.37 -0.40 8.44
N ALA A 136 -7.34 -1.63 8.97
CA ALA A 136 -7.08 -2.84 8.21
C ALA A 136 -8.13 -3.06 7.10
N GLN A 137 -7.68 -3.50 5.92
CA GLN A 137 -8.59 -3.99 4.88
C GLN A 137 -9.24 -5.28 5.38
N PRO A 138 -10.59 -5.39 5.39
CA PRO A 138 -11.25 -6.65 5.72
C PRO A 138 -10.81 -7.78 4.80
N LEU A 139 -10.72 -9.00 5.35
CA LEU A 139 -10.39 -10.22 4.61
C LEU A 139 -11.62 -11.10 4.42
N PHE A 140 -11.58 -11.98 3.42
CA PHE A 140 -12.72 -12.79 3.03
C PHE A 140 -12.34 -14.24 2.72
N VAL A 141 -13.10 -15.18 3.27
CA VAL A 141 -12.93 -16.62 3.03
C VAL A 141 -14.26 -17.24 2.65
N THR A 142 -14.32 -17.88 1.49
CA THR A 142 -15.50 -18.62 1.01
C THR A 142 -15.57 -20.02 1.57
N SER A 143 -16.81 -20.49 1.74
CA SER A 143 -17.13 -21.89 1.98
C SER A 143 -16.37 -22.52 3.17
N LEU A 144 -16.22 -21.77 4.27
CA LEU A 144 -15.59 -22.20 5.51
C LEU A 144 -16.63 -22.92 6.40
N PRO A 145 -16.40 -24.19 6.79
CA PRO A 145 -17.29 -24.87 7.72
C PRO A 145 -17.08 -24.37 9.16
N ILE A 146 -18.12 -23.80 9.77
CA ILE A 146 -18.16 -23.39 11.18
C ILE A 146 -19.37 -24.04 11.84
N GLY A 147 -19.16 -24.79 12.92
CA GLY A 147 -20.26 -25.48 13.62
C GLY A 147 -21.06 -26.46 12.75
N GLY A 148 -20.45 -27.01 11.69
CA GLY A 148 -21.10 -27.92 10.75
C GLY A 148 -21.93 -27.24 9.64
N THR A 149 -21.99 -25.91 9.62
CA THR A 149 -22.59 -25.12 8.54
C THR A 149 -21.51 -24.45 7.72
N THR A 150 -21.70 -24.34 6.40
CA THR A 150 -20.75 -23.66 5.52
C THR A 150 -21.08 -22.17 5.45
N HIS A 151 -20.08 -21.33 5.69
CA HIS A 151 -20.19 -19.88 5.69
C HIS A 151 -19.22 -19.27 4.67
N ASP A 152 -19.64 -18.17 4.04
CA ASP A 152 -18.69 -17.19 3.53
C ASP A 152 -18.44 -16.21 4.68
N VAL A 153 -17.18 -15.91 4.99
CA VAL A 153 -16.79 -15.22 6.23
C VAL A 153 -15.98 -13.98 5.93
N VAL A 154 -16.35 -12.87 6.58
CA VAL A 154 -15.60 -11.61 6.58
C VAL A 154 -14.86 -11.50 7.90
N TYR A 155 -13.55 -11.24 7.85
CA TYR A 155 -12.73 -10.93 9.01
C TYR A 155 -12.53 -9.42 9.12
N VAL A 156 -12.67 -8.89 10.34
CA VAL A 156 -12.60 -7.46 10.64
C VAL A 156 -11.76 -7.25 11.89
N GLU A 157 -10.73 -6.44 11.77
CA GLU A 157 -9.80 -6.10 12.83
C GLU A 157 -9.95 -4.63 13.24
N THR A 158 -9.71 -4.31 14.50
CA THR A 158 -9.87 -2.95 15.03
C THR A 158 -8.65 -2.44 15.78
N GLU A 159 -8.54 -1.13 15.86
CA GLU A 159 -7.58 -0.43 16.73
C GLU A 159 -7.80 -0.71 18.23
N HIS A 160 -8.87 -1.41 18.63
CA HIS A 160 -9.05 -1.93 20.00
C HIS A 160 -8.45 -3.34 20.20
N ASP A 161 -7.63 -3.82 19.26
CA ASP A 161 -7.08 -5.19 19.24
C ASP A 161 -8.15 -6.30 19.22
N SER A 162 -9.33 -6.01 18.66
CA SER A 162 -10.39 -7.00 18.47
C SER A 162 -10.37 -7.56 17.06
N VAL A 163 -10.58 -8.88 16.93
CA VAL A 163 -10.78 -9.58 15.67
C VAL A 163 -12.18 -10.19 15.65
N TYR A 164 -12.93 -9.92 14.60
CA TYR A 164 -14.28 -10.41 14.40
C TYR A 164 -14.36 -11.31 13.17
N ALA A 165 -15.22 -12.31 13.23
CA ALA A 165 -15.71 -13.03 12.07
C ALA A 165 -17.21 -12.80 11.90
N TYR A 166 -17.62 -12.41 10.70
CA TYR A 166 -19.01 -12.21 10.32
C TYR A 166 -19.40 -13.14 9.19
N ASP A 167 -20.62 -13.70 9.26
CA ASP A 167 -21.21 -14.38 8.13
C ASP A 167 -21.55 -13.37 7.03
N ALA A 168 -21.03 -13.57 5.83
CA ALA A 168 -21.15 -12.63 4.71
C ALA A 168 -22.54 -12.57 4.07
N THR A 169 -23.46 -13.45 4.46
CA THR A 169 -24.82 -13.54 3.91
C THR A 169 -25.86 -12.98 4.89
N THR A 170 -25.78 -13.43 6.14
CA THR A 170 -26.69 -13.04 7.23
C THR A 170 -26.20 -11.83 8.02
N PHE A 171 -24.92 -11.47 7.87
CA PHE A 171 -24.23 -10.42 8.62
C PHE A 171 -24.18 -10.65 10.14
N ALA A 172 -24.48 -11.87 10.58
CA ALA A 172 -24.37 -12.26 11.97
C ALA A 172 -22.90 -12.41 12.38
N GLN A 173 -22.55 -11.91 13.56
CA GLN A 173 -21.25 -12.19 14.17
C GLN A 173 -21.17 -13.69 14.49
N LEU A 174 -20.16 -14.35 13.94
CA LEU A 174 -19.87 -15.77 14.18
C LEU A 174 -19.04 -15.94 15.45
N TRP A 175 -17.99 -15.13 15.59
CA TRP A 175 -17.16 -15.05 16.79
C TRP A 175 -16.45 -13.70 16.87
N THR A 176 -15.93 -13.39 18.05
CA THR A 176 -15.04 -12.25 18.31
C THR A 176 -14.00 -12.67 19.35
N VAL A 177 -12.79 -12.14 19.24
CA VAL A 177 -11.71 -12.31 20.21
C VAL A 177 -10.99 -10.97 20.40
N SER A 178 -10.58 -10.68 21.65
CA SER A 178 -9.67 -9.58 21.94
C SER A 178 -8.27 -10.14 22.12
N LEU A 179 -7.29 -9.51 21.47
CA LEU A 179 -5.87 -9.90 21.53
C LEU A 179 -5.11 -9.18 22.65
N ILE A 180 -5.81 -8.37 23.45
CA ILE A 180 -5.24 -7.67 24.60
C ILE A 180 -4.83 -8.70 25.67
N GLY A 181 -3.57 -8.62 26.11
CA GLY A 181 -3.05 -9.46 27.18
C GLY A 181 -3.67 -9.14 28.54
N SER A 182 -3.56 -10.08 29.48
CA SER A 182 -4.07 -9.89 30.84
C SER A 182 -3.39 -8.70 31.54
N GLY A 183 -4.15 -7.66 31.87
CA GLY A 183 -3.65 -6.46 32.55
C GLY A 183 -3.06 -5.41 31.59
N GLU A 184 -3.34 -5.53 30.31
CA GLU A 184 -2.93 -4.61 29.26
C GLU A 184 -4.16 -3.86 28.68
N THR A 185 -3.87 -2.87 27.84
CA THR A 185 -4.83 -2.14 27.00
C THR A 185 -4.25 -2.00 25.59
N PRO A 186 -5.02 -1.56 24.58
CA PRO A 186 -4.42 -1.05 23.35
C PRO A 186 -3.40 0.06 23.68
N SER A 187 -2.42 0.25 22.81
CA SER A 187 -1.44 1.32 22.98
C SER A 187 -2.11 2.69 22.89
N ASP A 188 -1.56 3.67 23.61
CA ASP A 188 -1.96 5.06 23.43
C ASP A 188 -1.55 5.59 22.03
N ASP A 189 -2.20 6.69 21.62
CA ASP A 189 -1.92 7.38 20.35
C ASP A 189 -0.67 8.29 20.39
N PHE A 190 0.02 8.36 21.53
CA PHE A 190 1.12 9.31 21.78
C PHE A 190 0.75 10.77 21.46
N SER A 191 -0.53 11.14 21.56
CA SER A 191 -1.08 12.44 21.15
C SER A 191 -0.80 12.80 19.68
N CYS A 192 -0.73 11.79 18.82
CA CYS A 192 -0.42 11.92 17.42
C CYS A 192 -1.67 11.84 16.56
N PRO A 193 -1.94 12.81 15.68
CA PRO A 193 -3.16 12.79 14.87
C PRO A 193 -3.16 11.66 13.82
N ASP A 194 -2.03 10.97 13.65
CA ASP A 194 -1.90 9.91 12.65
C ASP A 194 -2.62 8.62 13.01
N PHE A 195 -2.81 8.34 14.29
CA PHE A 195 -3.57 7.21 14.81
C PHE A 195 -4.35 7.72 16.00
N THR A 196 -5.68 7.71 15.95
CA THR A 196 -6.48 8.22 17.07
C THR A 196 -7.74 7.36 17.21
N PRO A 197 -8.23 7.15 18.46
CA PRO A 197 -7.68 7.64 19.73
C PRO A 197 -6.57 6.75 20.33
N GLU A 198 -6.30 5.60 19.73
CA GLU A 198 -5.36 4.59 20.24
C GLU A 198 -4.74 3.81 19.07
N ILE A 199 -3.87 2.86 19.39
CA ILE A 199 -3.17 2.02 18.43
C ILE A 199 -3.31 0.57 18.86
N GLY A 200 -3.92 -0.26 18.00
CA GLY A 200 -4.05 -1.70 18.17
C GLY A 200 -3.67 -2.43 16.90
N ILE A 201 -4.63 -3.16 16.29
CA ILE A 201 -4.43 -3.80 15.00
C ILE A 201 -4.66 -2.77 13.89
N THR A 202 -3.58 -2.13 13.46
CA THR A 202 -3.59 -1.17 12.34
C THR A 202 -3.45 -1.85 10.99
N SER A 203 -2.59 -2.86 10.88
CA SER A 203 -2.24 -3.46 9.60
C SER A 203 -3.29 -4.44 9.11
N THR A 204 -3.34 -4.64 7.79
CA THR A 204 -4.13 -5.74 7.23
C THR A 204 -3.46 -7.09 7.54
N PRO A 205 -4.17 -8.05 8.15
CA PRO A 205 -3.69 -9.41 8.37
C PRO A 205 -3.37 -10.18 7.08
N VAL A 206 -2.93 -11.43 7.24
CA VAL A 206 -2.84 -12.39 6.14
C VAL A 206 -3.40 -13.74 6.54
N ILE A 207 -4.14 -14.38 5.64
CA ILE A 207 -4.75 -15.69 5.84
C ILE A 207 -4.03 -16.76 5.02
N ASP A 208 -3.78 -17.91 5.64
CA ASP A 208 -3.38 -19.14 4.96
C ASP A 208 -4.43 -20.23 5.18
N ARG A 209 -5.20 -20.57 4.14
CA ARG A 209 -6.20 -21.65 4.19
C ARG A 209 -5.61 -23.04 4.29
N SER A 210 -4.34 -23.21 3.90
CA SER A 210 -3.68 -24.51 3.86
C SER A 210 -3.06 -24.90 5.21
N ARG A 211 -2.96 -23.95 6.15
CA ARG A 211 -2.37 -24.18 7.47
C ARG A 211 -3.41 -24.38 8.55
N GLY A 212 -3.04 -25.17 9.56
CA GLY A 212 -3.96 -25.58 10.60
C GLY A 212 -5.11 -26.44 10.06
N THR A 213 -6.02 -26.82 10.94
CA THR A 213 -7.17 -27.66 10.55
C THR A 213 -8.16 -26.88 9.69
N ASN A 214 -8.35 -25.59 9.97
CA ASN A 214 -9.38 -24.77 9.34
C ASN A 214 -8.86 -23.56 8.56
N GLY A 215 -7.53 -23.42 8.40
CA GLY A 215 -6.90 -22.17 8.00
C GLY A 215 -6.43 -21.35 9.20
N VAL A 216 -5.48 -20.44 8.95
CA VAL A 216 -4.91 -19.53 9.96
C VAL A 216 -5.01 -18.09 9.50
N LEU A 217 -5.43 -17.19 10.38
CA LEU A 217 -5.27 -15.74 10.25
C LEU A 217 -4.07 -15.29 11.08
N TYR A 218 -3.10 -14.63 10.46
CA TYR A 218 -1.95 -14.04 11.13
C TYR A 218 -2.13 -12.54 11.26
N VAL A 219 -1.96 -12.00 12.46
CA VAL A 219 -2.23 -10.59 12.79
C VAL A 219 -1.25 -10.09 13.85
N VAL A 220 -0.92 -8.80 13.82
CA VAL A 220 -0.08 -8.13 14.82
C VAL A 220 -0.93 -7.17 15.64
N ALA A 221 -0.90 -7.32 16.96
CA ALA A 221 -1.56 -6.44 17.91
C ALA A 221 -0.53 -5.61 18.69
N MET A 222 -0.87 -4.36 19.03
CA MET A 222 -0.04 -3.45 19.80
C MET A 222 -0.71 -3.10 21.13
N THR A 223 -0.08 -3.50 22.24
CA THR A 223 -0.65 -3.32 23.58
C THR A 223 0.31 -2.58 24.51
N LYS A 224 -0.24 -2.04 25.59
CA LYS A 224 0.49 -1.39 26.68
C LYS A 224 0.13 -2.04 28.01
N ASP A 225 1.15 -2.40 28.78
CA ASP A 225 0.95 -3.01 30.10
C ASP A 225 0.80 -1.96 31.22
N SER A 226 0.39 -2.42 32.40
CA SER A 226 0.25 -1.56 33.59
C SER A 226 1.55 -0.91 34.08
N SER A 227 2.73 -1.37 33.63
CA SER A 227 4.03 -0.77 33.91
C SER A 227 4.40 0.34 32.91
N GLY A 228 3.64 0.46 31.82
CA GLY A 228 3.89 1.38 30.72
C GLY A 228 4.81 0.81 29.64
N ALA A 229 5.08 -0.50 29.66
CA ALA A 229 5.81 -1.18 28.58
C ALA A 229 4.87 -1.43 27.39
N TYR A 230 5.43 -1.34 26.20
CA TYR A 230 4.72 -1.54 24.93
C TYR A 230 5.10 -2.90 24.35
N HIS A 231 4.12 -3.58 23.77
CA HIS A 231 4.25 -4.91 23.24
C HIS A 231 3.69 -4.97 21.83
N HIS A 232 4.42 -5.62 20.94
CA HIS A 232 3.92 -6.05 19.64
C HIS A 232 3.92 -7.56 19.62
N ARG A 233 2.81 -8.17 19.22
CA ARG A 233 2.66 -9.62 19.23
C ARG A 233 2.09 -10.14 17.93
N LEU A 234 2.78 -11.12 17.35
CA LEU A 234 2.27 -11.90 16.21
C LEU A 234 1.38 -13.03 16.73
N HIS A 235 0.13 -13.01 16.33
CA HIS A 235 -0.88 -14.03 16.63
C HIS A 235 -1.09 -14.96 15.43
N ALA A 236 -1.47 -16.20 15.72
CA ALA A 236 -2.01 -17.13 14.74
C ALA A 236 -3.38 -17.63 15.22
N LEU A 237 -4.45 -17.23 14.54
CA LEU A 237 -5.82 -17.50 14.94
C LEU A 237 -6.46 -18.53 14.01
N ASP A 238 -7.15 -19.52 14.58
CA ASP A 238 -7.99 -20.45 13.84
C ASP A 238 -9.19 -19.72 13.21
N LEU A 239 -9.38 -19.87 11.90
CA LEU A 239 -10.42 -19.16 11.14
C LEU A 239 -11.85 -19.40 11.64
N THR A 240 -12.13 -20.53 12.29
CA THR A 240 -13.49 -20.92 12.68
C THR A 240 -13.86 -20.50 14.09
N SER A 241 -12.88 -20.13 14.91
CA SER A 241 -13.09 -19.92 16.34
C SER A 241 -12.40 -18.67 16.90
N GLY A 242 -11.41 -18.10 16.19
CA GLY A 242 -10.54 -17.04 16.71
C GLY A 242 -9.59 -17.53 17.80
N ALA A 243 -9.52 -18.85 18.06
CA ALA A 243 -8.63 -19.40 19.07
C ALA A 243 -7.17 -19.34 18.60
N GLU A 244 -6.28 -18.99 19.52
CA GLU A 244 -4.84 -19.01 19.28
C GLU A 244 -4.37 -20.45 18.97
N ILE A 245 -3.58 -20.60 17.92
CA ILE A 245 -3.00 -21.86 17.45
C ILE A 245 -1.49 -21.68 17.18
N LEU A 246 -0.81 -22.76 16.79
CA LEU A 246 0.63 -22.78 16.49
C LEU A 246 1.54 -22.30 17.64
N GLY A 247 1.01 -22.27 18.86
CA GLY A 247 1.74 -21.88 20.07
C GLY A 247 1.95 -20.37 20.23
N GLY A 248 1.17 -19.54 19.52
CA GLY A 248 1.20 -18.09 19.69
C GLY A 248 0.53 -17.60 21.00
N PRO A 249 0.51 -16.27 21.21
CA PRO A 249 1.21 -15.28 20.39
C PRO A 249 2.73 -15.32 20.58
N THR A 250 3.48 -14.72 19.65
CA THR A 250 4.93 -14.48 19.78
C THR A 250 5.23 -12.99 19.90
N GLU A 251 5.98 -12.63 20.95
CA GLU A 251 6.50 -11.27 21.15
C GLU A 251 7.47 -10.89 20.01
N ILE A 252 7.27 -9.70 19.45
CA ILE A 252 8.19 -9.13 18.48
C ILE A 252 9.35 -8.47 19.22
N ALA A 253 10.56 -8.96 18.94
CA ALA A 253 11.79 -8.31 19.37
C ALA A 253 12.86 -8.53 18.31
N ALA A 254 13.79 -7.58 18.18
CA ALA A 254 14.91 -7.71 17.27
C ALA A 254 16.11 -6.89 17.71
N THR A 255 17.29 -7.31 17.27
CA THR A 255 18.52 -6.53 17.34
C THR A 255 19.23 -6.61 15.99
N TYR A 256 19.94 -5.54 15.62
CA TYR A 256 20.69 -5.50 14.37
C TYR A 256 22.02 -4.77 14.57
N PRO A 257 23.13 -5.25 13.99
CA PRO A 257 24.43 -4.58 14.09
C PRO A 257 24.41 -3.25 13.33
N GLY A 258 24.87 -2.18 13.96
CA GLY A 258 24.84 -0.85 13.36
C GLY A 258 25.15 0.28 14.34
N ASN A 259 25.60 1.42 13.82
CA ASN A 259 25.91 2.62 14.60
C ASN A 259 24.85 3.73 14.45
N GLY A 260 23.71 3.40 13.85
CA GLY A 260 22.62 4.33 13.62
C GLY A 260 21.91 4.80 14.90
N ALA A 261 20.83 5.54 14.70
CA ALA A 261 20.03 6.12 15.78
C ALA A 261 19.58 5.05 16.79
N GLY A 262 19.81 5.33 18.07
CA GLY A 262 19.46 4.41 19.17
C GLY A 262 20.48 3.28 19.41
N SER A 263 21.59 3.22 18.65
CA SER A 263 22.64 2.23 18.86
C SER A 263 23.35 2.38 20.21
N VAL A 264 23.69 1.24 20.82
CA VAL A 264 24.58 1.15 21.98
C VAL A 264 25.66 0.12 21.66
N ASN A 265 26.92 0.54 21.66
CA ASN A 265 28.09 -0.31 21.36
C ASN A 265 27.99 -1.07 20.02
N GLY A 266 27.47 -0.42 18.98
CA GLY A 266 27.37 -1.01 17.64
C GLY A 266 26.20 -1.98 17.45
N LEU A 267 25.22 -1.96 18.36
CA LEU A 267 24.01 -2.76 18.29
C LEU A 267 22.77 -1.87 18.44
N ILE A 268 21.85 -1.95 17.49
CA ILE A 268 20.54 -1.31 17.54
C ILE A 268 19.54 -2.34 18.05
N THR A 269 18.70 -1.96 19.01
CA THR A 269 17.62 -2.79 19.54
C THR A 269 16.28 -2.21 19.11
N PHE A 270 15.38 -3.05 18.60
CA PHE A 270 14.03 -2.65 18.26
C PHE A 270 13.30 -2.14 19.51
N ASN A 271 12.76 -0.92 19.44
CA ASN A 271 12.00 -0.32 20.52
C ASN A 271 10.50 -0.36 20.17
N PRO A 272 9.69 -1.18 20.86
CA PRO A 272 8.27 -1.33 20.55
C PRO A 272 7.47 -0.04 20.74
N ALA A 273 7.92 0.88 21.61
CA ALA A 273 7.24 2.16 21.84
C ALA A 273 7.45 3.18 20.70
N LEU A 274 8.45 2.97 19.84
CA LEU A 274 8.77 3.88 18.73
C LEU A 274 8.19 3.43 17.40
N HIS A 275 7.68 2.20 17.30
CA HIS A 275 7.27 1.62 16.03
C HIS A 275 5.87 1.02 16.11
N THR A 276 5.12 1.16 15.01
CA THR A 276 3.87 0.44 14.75
C THR A 276 4.00 -0.40 13.48
N GLU A 277 3.22 -1.46 13.42
CA GLU A 277 3.02 -2.25 12.22
C GLU A 277 1.78 -1.72 11.48
N ARG A 278 2.02 -0.92 10.44
CA ARG A 278 0.96 -0.38 9.57
C ARG A 278 0.90 -1.11 8.22
N ALA A 279 2.04 -1.50 7.68
CA ALA A 279 2.15 -2.07 6.33
C ALA A 279 1.67 -3.54 6.33
N ALA A 280 0.58 -3.83 5.62
CA ALA A 280 -0.04 -5.16 5.65
C ALA A 280 0.93 -6.34 5.59
N LEU A 281 0.61 -7.38 6.36
CA LEU A 281 1.40 -8.59 6.42
C LEU A 281 1.52 -9.25 5.04
N THR A 282 2.70 -9.80 4.77
CA THR A 282 2.96 -10.53 3.53
C THR A 282 3.36 -11.95 3.86
N LEU A 283 2.59 -12.93 3.37
CA LEU A 283 2.91 -14.34 3.52
C LEU A 283 3.42 -14.91 2.19
N VAL A 284 4.68 -15.31 2.15
CA VAL A 284 5.27 -15.94 0.96
C VAL A 284 6.43 -16.84 1.37
N GLY A 285 6.63 -17.96 0.66
CA GLY A 285 7.77 -18.85 0.92
C GLY A 285 7.83 -19.41 2.35
N GLY A 286 6.67 -19.58 3.01
CA GLY A 286 6.59 -20.09 4.38
C GLY A 286 6.88 -19.07 5.49
N ASN A 287 7.08 -17.79 5.15
CA ASN A 287 7.38 -16.73 6.11
C ASN A 287 6.35 -15.60 6.05
N ILE A 288 6.04 -15.04 7.20
CA ILE A 288 5.26 -13.82 7.40
C ILE A 288 6.26 -12.67 7.51
N TYR A 289 6.10 -11.67 6.66
CA TYR A 289 6.96 -10.48 6.60
C TYR A 289 6.21 -9.26 7.12
N MET A 290 6.89 -8.46 7.94
CA MET A 290 6.40 -7.24 8.57
C MET A 290 7.36 -6.08 8.29
N GLY A 291 6.80 -4.94 7.89
CA GLY A 291 7.51 -3.66 7.81
C GLY A 291 7.10 -2.75 8.96
N TRP A 292 8.06 -2.05 9.56
CA TRP A 292 7.81 -1.24 10.76
C TRP A 292 7.89 0.25 10.45
N THR A 293 6.93 0.99 10.98
CA THR A 293 6.77 2.43 10.82
C THR A 293 7.08 3.13 12.13
N SER A 294 7.84 4.22 12.13
CA SER A 294 7.96 5.04 13.34
C SER A 294 6.67 5.78 13.66
N HIS A 295 6.29 5.80 14.93
CA HIS A 295 5.24 6.69 15.41
C HIS A 295 5.69 8.15 15.31
N CYS A 296 4.99 8.91 14.47
CA CYS A 296 5.06 10.38 14.42
C CYS A 296 6.48 10.92 14.14
N MET A 297 7.33 10.09 13.53
CA MET A 297 8.70 10.44 13.18
C MET A 297 9.53 10.94 14.38
N ALA A 298 9.18 10.51 15.59
CA ALA A 298 9.76 11.01 16.82
C ALA A 298 10.76 10.01 17.42
N GLY A 299 11.80 10.54 18.07
CA GLY A 299 12.80 9.74 18.77
C GLY A 299 13.92 9.20 17.87
N ALA A 300 14.72 8.30 18.43
CA ALA A 300 15.85 7.69 17.75
C ALA A 300 15.43 6.33 17.18
N TYR A 301 15.00 6.32 15.92
CA TYR A 301 14.52 5.13 15.21
C TYR A 301 15.27 4.88 13.90
N THR A 302 15.12 3.67 13.40
CA THR A 302 15.66 3.17 12.13
C THR A 302 14.60 2.29 11.45
N GLY A 303 14.74 2.01 10.16
CA GLY A 303 13.76 1.20 9.42
C GLY A 303 13.95 -0.30 9.66
N TRP A 304 12.89 -1.01 10.07
CA TRP A 304 12.93 -2.45 10.35
C TRP A 304 12.04 -3.26 9.39
N LEU A 305 12.57 -4.42 9.00
CA LEU A 305 11.85 -5.53 8.39
C LEU A 305 12.12 -6.79 9.20
N MET A 306 11.07 -7.56 9.46
CA MET A 306 11.19 -8.82 10.19
C MET A 306 10.42 -9.92 9.47
N ALA A 307 10.97 -11.13 9.53
CA ALA A 307 10.34 -12.33 9.01
C ALA A 307 10.16 -13.35 10.12
N TYR A 308 9.00 -14.01 10.15
CA TYR A 308 8.66 -15.06 11.10
C TYR A 308 8.16 -16.29 10.34
N GLY A 309 8.59 -17.48 10.75
CA GLY A 309 8.14 -18.74 10.16
C GLY A 309 6.66 -18.95 10.46
N ALA A 310 5.84 -19.14 9.43
CA ALA A 310 4.39 -19.16 9.58
C ALA A 310 3.86 -20.41 10.32
N ASP A 311 4.62 -21.51 10.34
CA ASP A 311 4.25 -22.73 11.09
C ASP A 311 4.63 -22.67 12.57
N THR A 312 5.57 -21.78 12.95
CA THR A 312 6.18 -21.79 14.29
C THR A 312 6.13 -20.45 15.01
N LEU A 313 5.75 -19.38 14.31
CA LEU A 313 5.83 -17.99 14.76
C LEU A 313 7.21 -17.60 15.30
N ARG A 314 8.29 -18.21 14.80
CA ARG A 314 9.65 -17.89 15.25
C ARG A 314 10.30 -16.94 14.26
N GLN A 315 11.01 -15.93 14.76
CA GLN A 315 11.77 -15.02 13.93
C GLN A 315 12.79 -15.80 13.09
N THR A 316 12.69 -15.68 11.77
CA THR A 316 13.58 -16.32 10.80
C THR A 316 14.61 -15.35 10.24
N SER A 317 14.28 -14.05 10.19
CA SER A 317 15.19 -13.01 9.73
C SER A 317 14.82 -11.63 10.24
N VAL A 318 15.83 -10.77 10.30
CA VAL A 318 15.69 -9.33 10.57
C VAL A 318 16.57 -8.58 9.59
N LEU A 319 16.07 -7.47 9.07
CA LEU A 319 16.84 -6.49 8.32
C LEU A 319 16.55 -5.10 8.87
N ASN A 320 17.61 -4.34 9.14
CA ASN A 320 17.52 -2.91 9.33
C ASN A 320 18.00 -2.22 8.05
N ILE A 321 17.20 -1.31 7.51
CA ILE A 321 17.46 -0.65 6.22
C ILE A 321 18.19 0.69 6.37
N THR A 322 18.35 1.19 7.60
CA THR A 322 19.15 2.38 7.94
C THR A 322 20.07 2.10 9.14
N PRO A 323 20.85 1.00 9.13
CA PRO A 323 21.58 0.50 10.30
C PRO A 323 22.70 1.44 10.78
N ASN A 324 23.19 2.35 9.95
CA ASN A 324 24.23 3.31 10.32
C ASN A 324 23.77 4.77 10.24
N GLY A 325 22.52 4.98 9.83
CA GLY A 325 21.87 6.28 9.74
C GLY A 325 20.77 6.47 10.78
N SER A 326 19.74 7.19 10.39
CA SER A 326 18.53 7.43 11.17
C SER A 326 17.30 7.41 10.27
N GLN A 327 16.13 7.31 10.92
CA GLN A 327 14.83 7.28 10.27
C GLN A 327 14.68 6.08 9.32
N GLY A 328 13.82 6.17 8.30
CA GLY A 328 13.33 5.01 7.57
C GLY A 328 12.11 4.43 8.27
N SER A 329 11.04 4.22 7.52
CA SER A 329 9.74 3.78 8.00
C SER A 329 8.98 3.14 6.86
N ILE A 330 8.60 1.89 7.05
CA ILE A 330 7.91 1.11 6.03
C ILE A 330 6.44 1.14 6.36
N TRP A 331 5.76 2.16 5.83
CA TRP A 331 4.35 2.42 6.13
C TRP A 331 3.42 2.21 4.93
N MET A 332 3.88 2.53 3.71
CA MET A 332 3.24 2.23 2.41
C MET A 332 1.72 2.51 2.37
N ALA A 333 1.25 3.49 3.14
CA ALA A 333 -0.16 3.75 3.41
C ALA A 333 -1.02 2.49 3.68
N GLY A 334 -0.51 1.57 4.50
CA GLY A 334 -1.20 0.32 4.84
C GLY A 334 -1.02 -0.81 3.83
N SER A 335 -0.34 -0.55 2.71
CA SER A 335 -0.14 -1.54 1.66
C SER A 335 0.82 -2.63 2.09
N GLY A 336 0.58 -3.85 1.61
CA GLY A 336 1.50 -4.96 1.82
C GLY A 336 2.68 -4.90 0.85
N MET A 337 3.80 -5.53 1.23
CA MET A 337 4.94 -5.71 0.34
C MET A 337 4.55 -6.56 -0.86
N ALA A 338 5.09 -6.24 -2.05
CA ALA A 338 4.82 -7.03 -3.24
C ALA A 338 5.84 -8.16 -3.39
N SER A 339 5.48 -9.22 -4.12
CA SER A 339 6.35 -10.36 -4.36
C SER A 339 6.01 -11.05 -5.68
N ASP A 340 7.06 -11.55 -6.34
CA ASP A 340 6.94 -12.41 -7.52
C ASP A 340 7.11 -13.90 -7.19
N GLY A 341 7.07 -14.25 -5.89
CA GLY A 341 7.31 -15.62 -5.45
C GLY A 341 8.78 -16.04 -5.47
N THR A 342 9.72 -15.11 -5.72
CA THR A 342 11.17 -15.31 -5.54
C THR A 342 11.87 -14.19 -4.75
N SER A 343 11.32 -12.97 -4.81
CA SER A 343 11.80 -11.77 -4.14
C SER A 343 10.66 -11.01 -3.48
N ILE A 344 10.99 -10.12 -2.55
CA ILE A 344 10.08 -9.15 -1.94
C ILE A 344 10.44 -7.76 -2.42
N TYR A 345 9.45 -6.92 -2.68
CA TYR A 345 9.59 -5.54 -3.09
C TYR A 345 8.93 -4.64 -2.06
N VAL A 346 9.68 -3.65 -1.60
CA VAL A 346 9.24 -2.75 -0.53
C VAL A 346 9.76 -1.33 -0.80
N VAL A 347 8.93 -0.34 -0.49
CA VAL A 347 9.30 1.08 -0.59
C VAL A 347 9.42 1.63 0.82
N ASP A 348 10.54 2.28 1.11
CA ASP A 348 10.77 2.96 2.39
C ASP A 348 10.38 4.44 2.33
N GLY A 349 9.92 4.96 3.47
CA GLY A 349 9.70 6.38 3.70
C GLY A 349 11.01 7.16 3.85
N ASN A 350 10.91 8.43 4.24
CA ASN A 350 12.09 9.28 4.37
C ASN A 350 13.07 8.73 5.42
N GLY A 351 14.35 8.68 5.06
CA GLY A 351 15.41 8.22 5.94
C GLY A 351 16.79 8.46 5.39
N THR A 352 17.81 8.13 6.18
CA THR A 352 19.20 8.27 5.74
C THR A 352 19.47 7.36 4.55
N PHE A 353 20.00 7.94 3.46
CA PHE A 353 20.51 7.20 2.31
C PHE A 353 22.01 7.45 2.15
N GLY A 354 22.80 6.37 2.08
CA GLY A 354 24.24 6.46 1.89
C GLY A 354 24.62 6.72 0.44
N THR A 355 25.08 7.94 0.13
CA THR A 355 25.48 8.33 -1.24
C THR A 355 26.88 7.85 -1.64
N THR A 356 27.67 7.33 -0.70
CA THR A 356 28.96 6.70 -1.00
C THR A 356 28.72 5.22 -1.31
N LEU A 357 29.00 4.81 -2.56
CA LEU A 357 28.71 3.47 -3.04
C LEU A 357 29.95 2.58 -3.11
N ASN A 358 29.78 1.29 -2.86
CA ASN A 358 30.80 0.26 -3.09
C ASN A 358 30.91 -0.08 -4.60
N ALA A 359 31.84 -0.98 -4.95
CA ALA A 359 32.05 -1.40 -6.35
C ALA A 359 30.84 -2.08 -7.01
N ALA A 360 29.91 -2.61 -6.22
CA ALA A 360 28.65 -3.19 -6.70
C ALA A 360 27.51 -2.16 -6.76
N GLY A 361 27.77 -0.89 -6.43
CA GLY A 361 26.80 0.20 -6.46
C GLY A 361 25.85 0.24 -5.27
N PHE A 362 26.19 -0.39 -4.13
CA PHE A 362 25.38 -0.31 -2.90
C PHE A 362 25.99 0.69 -1.89
N PRO A 363 25.18 1.38 -1.07
CA PRO A 363 25.66 2.22 0.02
C PRO A 363 26.66 1.48 0.92
N VAL A 364 27.84 2.07 1.16
CA VAL A 364 28.91 1.43 1.96
C VAL A 364 28.53 1.29 3.43
N ASP A 365 27.64 2.15 3.91
CA ASP A 365 27.04 2.17 5.25
C ASP A 365 25.81 1.26 5.35
N GLY A 366 25.29 0.77 4.21
CA GLY A 366 24.08 -0.06 4.16
C GLY A 366 22.79 0.71 4.44
N ASP A 367 22.80 2.05 4.34
CA ASP A 367 21.63 2.89 4.56
C ASP A 367 20.85 3.13 3.25
N PHE A 368 19.62 2.61 3.18
CA PHE A 368 18.73 2.58 2.00
C PHE A 368 17.49 3.45 2.17
N GLY A 369 17.53 4.49 3.01
CA GLY A 369 16.39 5.36 3.26
C GLY A 369 15.73 5.88 1.97
N ASN A 370 14.40 5.97 1.98
CA ASN A 370 13.60 6.54 0.89
C ASN A 370 13.79 5.86 -0.49
N SER A 371 13.91 4.52 -0.51
CA SER A 371 14.20 3.73 -1.71
C SER A 371 13.18 2.60 -1.95
N LEU A 372 13.06 2.16 -3.21
CA LEU A 372 12.40 0.90 -3.55
C LEU A 372 13.46 -0.21 -3.55
N MET A 373 13.29 -1.22 -2.71
CA MET A 373 14.25 -2.32 -2.51
C MET A 373 13.69 -3.65 -3.00
N LYS A 374 14.58 -4.49 -3.55
CA LYS A 374 14.35 -5.91 -3.83
C LYS A 374 15.08 -6.76 -2.81
N LEU A 375 14.34 -7.58 -2.07
CA LEU A 375 14.85 -8.38 -0.96
C LEU A 375 14.78 -9.88 -1.26
N SER A 376 15.73 -10.64 -0.73
CA SER A 376 15.71 -12.10 -0.72
C SER A 376 14.72 -12.68 0.31
N PHE A 377 14.21 -13.88 0.05
CA PHE A 377 13.41 -14.64 1.03
C PHE A 377 14.26 -15.32 2.09
N GLY A 378 13.63 -15.62 3.24
CA GLY A 378 14.19 -16.39 4.35
C GLY A 378 15.34 -15.71 5.11
N ASN A 379 16.32 -15.14 4.39
CA ASN A 379 17.40 -14.32 4.91
C ASN A 379 17.29 -12.95 4.24
N LEU A 380 16.57 -12.03 4.89
CA LEU A 380 16.30 -10.69 4.37
C LEU A 380 17.60 -9.92 4.13
N GLN A 381 17.90 -9.64 2.86
CA GLN A 381 19.01 -8.81 2.42
C GLN A 381 18.58 -8.01 1.20
N VAL A 382 19.07 -6.78 1.06
CA VAL A 382 18.86 -5.97 -0.14
C VAL A 382 19.72 -6.55 -1.27
N THR A 383 19.06 -7.04 -2.32
CA THR A 383 19.71 -7.67 -3.48
C THR A 383 19.78 -6.74 -4.69
N ASP A 384 18.88 -5.76 -4.76
CA ASP A 384 18.93 -4.63 -5.67
C ASP A 384 18.03 -3.51 -5.13
N TYR A 385 18.14 -2.28 -5.67
CA TYR A 385 17.31 -1.16 -5.26
C TYR A 385 17.24 -0.07 -6.32
N PHE A 386 16.26 0.82 -6.17
CA PHE A 386 16.18 2.11 -6.84
C PHE A 386 16.09 3.22 -5.78
N ALA A 387 16.93 4.25 -5.92
CA ALA A 387 16.81 5.48 -5.17
C ALA A 387 16.89 6.67 -6.14
N MET A 388 16.08 7.70 -5.87
CA MET A 388 16.02 8.92 -6.67
C MET A 388 17.37 9.62 -6.74
N ASP A 389 17.68 10.27 -7.85
CA ASP A 389 18.91 11.05 -8.04
C ASP A 389 19.07 12.18 -7.02
N ASN A 390 17.95 12.69 -6.51
CA ASN A 390 17.87 13.69 -5.45
C ASN A 390 17.36 13.13 -4.10
N VAL A 391 17.48 11.82 -3.84
CA VAL A 391 16.93 11.11 -2.66
C VAL A 391 17.18 11.81 -1.31
N VAL A 392 18.35 12.42 -1.11
CA VAL A 392 18.68 13.14 0.13
C VAL A 392 17.83 14.41 0.29
N ALA A 393 17.57 15.13 -0.80
CA ALA A 393 16.71 16.31 -0.77
C ALA A 393 15.25 15.92 -0.52
N GLU A 394 14.77 14.85 -1.17
CA GLU A 394 13.42 14.31 -0.97
C GLU A 394 13.21 13.89 0.48
N ALA A 395 14.15 13.12 1.06
CA ALA A 395 14.06 12.68 2.45
C ALA A 395 14.06 13.85 3.45
N ASN A 396 14.87 14.89 3.22
CA ASN A 396 14.89 16.09 4.07
C ASN A 396 13.62 16.94 3.96
N ALA A 397 12.89 16.83 2.84
CA ALA A 397 11.65 17.56 2.58
C ALA A 397 10.40 16.81 3.05
N ASP A 398 10.53 15.66 3.72
CA ASP A 398 9.41 14.77 4.04
C ASP A 398 8.66 14.29 2.78
N ASN A 399 9.37 14.14 1.66
CA ASN A 399 8.84 13.55 0.44
C ASN A 399 9.12 12.04 0.44
N ASP A 400 8.36 11.32 1.27
CA ASP A 400 8.37 9.86 1.32
C ASP A 400 8.03 9.25 -0.02
N PHE A 401 8.92 8.43 -0.52
CA PHE A 401 8.63 7.47 -1.58
C PHE A 401 7.70 6.38 -1.04
N GLY A 402 7.97 5.90 0.19
CA GLY A 402 7.19 4.90 0.90
C GLY A 402 5.83 5.37 1.41
N SER A 403 5.33 6.51 0.95
CA SER A 403 3.92 6.89 1.19
C SER A 403 2.94 6.12 0.33
N GLY A 404 3.38 5.64 -0.83
CA GLY A 404 2.61 4.73 -1.65
C GLY A 404 3.08 3.28 -1.54
N GLY A 405 2.19 2.35 -1.89
CA GLY A 405 2.54 0.96 -2.08
C GLY A 405 3.24 0.70 -3.42
N VAL A 406 3.98 -0.41 -3.48
CA VAL A 406 4.52 -0.96 -4.74
C VAL A 406 3.59 -2.03 -5.30
N MET A 407 3.36 -2.00 -6.61
CA MET A 407 2.63 -3.02 -7.35
C MET A 407 3.52 -3.61 -8.45
N LEU A 408 3.47 -4.94 -8.62
CA LEU A 408 4.12 -5.60 -9.74
C LEU A 408 3.16 -5.69 -10.91
N LEU A 409 3.63 -5.30 -12.09
CA LEU A 409 2.86 -5.52 -13.31
C LEU A 409 3.02 -6.97 -13.77
N PRO A 410 1.98 -7.57 -14.37
CA PRO A 410 2.17 -8.74 -15.21
C PRO A 410 3.25 -8.49 -16.26
N ASP A 411 3.89 -9.54 -16.74
CA ASP A 411 4.96 -9.43 -17.74
C ASP A 411 4.56 -8.54 -18.92
N GLN A 412 5.38 -7.52 -19.17
CA GLN A 412 5.15 -6.57 -20.25
C GLN A 412 6.08 -6.89 -21.42
N THR A 413 5.57 -6.85 -22.65
CA THR A 413 6.40 -7.08 -23.83
C THR A 413 6.65 -5.76 -24.55
N THR A 414 7.91 -5.44 -24.81
CA THR A 414 8.29 -4.26 -25.60
C THR A 414 7.87 -4.44 -27.07
N ALA A 415 7.87 -3.35 -27.85
CA ALA A 415 7.65 -3.42 -29.30
C ALA A 415 8.68 -4.31 -30.03
N SER A 416 9.86 -4.54 -29.45
CA SER A 416 10.90 -5.42 -29.98
C SER A 416 10.79 -6.89 -29.52
N GLY A 417 9.73 -7.24 -28.77
CA GLY A 417 9.51 -8.61 -28.29
C GLY A 417 10.29 -8.98 -27.02
N ILE A 418 10.86 -8.02 -26.31
CA ILE A 418 11.58 -8.26 -25.05
C ILE A 418 10.57 -8.23 -23.91
N VAL A 419 10.59 -9.26 -23.05
CA VAL A 419 9.79 -9.30 -21.83
C VAL A 419 10.46 -8.44 -20.75
N LYS A 420 9.63 -7.67 -20.03
CA LYS A 420 10.00 -6.78 -18.93
C LYS A 420 9.19 -7.14 -17.69
N HIS A 421 9.90 -7.30 -16.58
CA HIS A 421 9.34 -7.53 -15.26
C HIS A 421 9.28 -6.20 -14.53
N LEU A 422 8.14 -5.51 -14.58
CA LEU A 422 8.05 -4.13 -14.08
C LEU A 422 7.40 -4.06 -12.70
N ALA A 423 7.88 -3.12 -11.89
CA ALA A 423 7.23 -2.65 -10.67
C ALA A 423 6.86 -1.17 -10.83
N VAL A 424 5.75 -0.75 -10.25
CA VAL A 424 5.32 0.66 -10.21
C VAL A 424 5.15 1.11 -8.78
N ALA A 425 5.65 2.30 -8.48
CA ALA A 425 5.52 2.95 -7.17
C ALA A 425 5.49 4.47 -7.36
N ALA A 426 4.83 5.18 -6.44
CA ALA A 426 4.72 6.63 -6.44
C ALA A 426 4.60 7.11 -4.99
N GLY A 427 5.18 8.27 -4.68
CA GLY A 427 5.24 8.80 -3.33
C GLY A 427 4.60 10.19 -3.20
N LYS A 428 5.02 10.94 -2.17
CA LYS A 428 4.59 12.32 -1.91
C LYS A 428 5.08 13.34 -2.95
N ASP A 429 6.06 12.97 -3.78
CA ASP A 429 6.68 13.80 -4.82
C ASP A 429 5.85 13.92 -6.12
N ASN A 430 4.72 13.20 -6.19
CA ASN A 430 3.79 13.17 -7.33
C ASN A 430 4.38 12.55 -8.61
N LEU A 431 5.49 11.82 -8.50
CA LEU A 431 6.11 11.12 -9.62
C LEU A 431 5.72 9.63 -9.60
N ILE A 432 5.58 9.04 -10.79
CA ILE A 432 5.42 7.59 -10.92
C ILE A 432 6.73 7.01 -11.43
N TYR A 433 7.29 6.08 -10.67
CA TYR A 433 8.51 5.36 -10.99
C TYR A 433 8.15 3.97 -11.49
N VAL A 434 8.57 3.65 -12.71
CA VAL A 434 8.46 2.31 -13.30
C VAL A 434 9.85 1.71 -13.32
N VAL A 435 10.03 0.66 -12.54
CA VAL A 435 11.33 0.03 -12.27
C VAL A 435 11.36 -1.36 -12.88
N ASP A 436 12.43 -1.66 -13.64
CA ASP A 436 12.70 -3.00 -14.13
C ASP A 436 13.26 -3.86 -12.99
N ARG A 437 12.55 -4.92 -12.60
CA ARG A 437 12.89 -5.82 -11.50
C ARG A 437 14.16 -6.64 -11.75
N ASP A 438 14.61 -6.70 -13.00
CA ASP A 438 15.85 -7.36 -13.40
C ASP A 438 17.07 -6.41 -13.35
N SER A 439 16.81 -5.10 -13.26
CA SER A 439 17.85 -4.06 -13.20
C SER A 439 17.24 -2.77 -12.64
N MET A 440 17.26 -2.60 -11.31
CA MET A 440 16.54 -1.50 -10.65
C MET A 440 17.24 -0.13 -10.75
N GLY A 441 18.39 -0.05 -11.43
CA GLY A 441 19.06 1.20 -11.76
C GLY A 441 19.94 1.78 -10.66
N LYS A 442 19.67 1.47 -9.38
CA LYS A 442 20.40 1.94 -8.20
C LYS A 442 20.49 3.47 -8.14
N PHE A 443 21.22 3.99 -7.16
CA PHE A 443 21.43 5.42 -7.02
C PHE A 443 22.42 5.96 -8.06
N SER A 444 22.10 7.11 -8.64
CA SER A 444 23.01 7.90 -9.46
C SER A 444 22.69 9.38 -9.22
N PRO A 445 23.69 10.21 -8.83
CA PRO A 445 23.44 11.61 -8.47
C PRO A 445 23.08 12.52 -9.65
N THR A 446 23.03 11.98 -10.88
CA THR A 446 22.78 12.76 -12.10
C THR A 446 21.56 12.30 -12.89
N ALA A 447 20.98 11.16 -12.54
CA ALA A 447 19.86 10.57 -13.29
C ALA A 447 19.20 9.41 -12.54
N ASN A 448 17.89 9.26 -12.74
CA ASN A 448 17.13 8.07 -12.42
C ASN A 448 17.29 7.01 -13.52
N ASN A 449 18.16 6.02 -13.30
CA ASN A 449 18.51 4.98 -14.28
C ASN A 449 17.50 3.82 -14.34
N ILE A 450 16.21 4.14 -14.37
CA ILE A 450 15.11 3.16 -14.37
C ILE A 450 14.38 3.12 -15.72
N TRP A 451 13.40 2.23 -15.83
CA TRP A 451 12.66 2.01 -17.07
C TRP A 451 11.85 3.24 -17.50
N GLN A 452 11.16 3.89 -16.55
CA GLN A 452 10.36 5.08 -16.84
C GLN A 452 10.16 5.93 -15.58
N VAL A 453 10.21 7.25 -15.73
CA VAL A 453 9.70 8.22 -14.74
C VAL A 453 8.59 9.02 -15.41
N LEU A 454 7.44 9.15 -14.77
CA LEU A 454 6.35 10.00 -15.25
C LEU A 454 6.26 11.24 -14.38
N THR A 455 6.43 12.41 -15.00
CA THR A 455 6.34 13.73 -14.36
C THR A 455 5.09 14.47 -14.83
N GLY A 456 4.36 15.07 -13.89
CA GLY A 456 3.14 15.85 -14.19
C GLY A 456 1.91 15.01 -14.52
N THR A 457 2.01 13.68 -14.45
CA THR A 457 0.87 12.77 -14.62
C THR A 457 -0.07 12.81 -13.42
N LEU A 458 0.47 12.89 -12.21
CA LEU A 458 -0.29 13.08 -10.96
C LEU A 458 -0.33 14.58 -10.59
N ALA A 459 -1.46 15.04 -10.05
CA ALA A 459 -1.61 16.42 -9.57
C ALA A 459 -1.20 16.58 -8.10
N GLY A 460 -1.16 15.49 -7.36
CA GLY A 460 -0.75 15.43 -5.95
C GLY A 460 -0.23 14.05 -5.58
N GLY A 461 0.26 13.93 -4.34
CA GLY A 461 1.05 12.80 -3.91
C GLY A 461 0.21 11.56 -3.67
N ILE A 462 0.87 10.42 -3.51
CA ILE A 462 0.20 9.15 -3.23
C ILE A 462 0.32 8.79 -1.76
N TRP A 463 -0.82 8.56 -1.13
CA TRP A 463 -0.95 7.89 0.17
C TRP A 463 -1.90 6.69 0.03
N GLY A 464 -1.49 5.71 -0.78
CA GLY A 464 -2.28 4.54 -1.12
C GLY A 464 -1.56 3.62 -2.10
N SER A 465 -2.27 2.64 -2.66
CA SER A 465 -1.72 1.72 -3.67
C SER A 465 -2.38 1.93 -5.04
N PRO A 466 -1.64 1.76 -6.15
CA PRO A 466 -2.26 1.64 -7.47
C PRO A 466 -3.01 0.31 -7.62
N ALA A 467 -3.92 0.24 -8.58
CA ALA A 467 -4.51 -1.02 -9.04
C ALA A 467 -4.19 -1.28 -10.50
N TYR A 468 -4.25 -2.55 -10.93
CA TYR A 468 -4.07 -2.96 -12.31
C TYR A 468 -5.25 -3.77 -12.82
N TYR A 469 -5.74 -3.44 -14.01
CA TYR A 469 -6.72 -4.28 -14.71
C TYR A 469 -6.64 -4.07 -16.22
N GLY A 470 -6.70 -5.16 -16.98
CA GLY A 470 -6.87 -5.09 -18.44
C GLY A 470 -5.81 -4.27 -19.19
N GLY A 471 -4.56 -4.23 -18.69
CA GLY A 471 -3.50 -3.40 -19.29
C GLY A 471 -3.53 -1.93 -18.86
N VAL A 472 -4.25 -1.58 -17.80
CA VAL A 472 -4.37 -0.20 -17.30
C VAL A 472 -3.96 -0.16 -15.82
N VAL A 473 -3.14 0.82 -15.46
CA VAL A 473 -2.79 1.15 -14.08
C VAL A 473 -3.66 2.31 -13.60
N TYR A 474 -4.22 2.19 -12.40
CA TYR A 474 -5.09 3.21 -11.79
C TYR A 474 -4.41 3.84 -10.57
N TYR A 475 -4.41 5.17 -10.49
CA TYR A 475 -3.88 5.94 -9.36
C TYR A 475 -4.87 7.00 -8.90
N GLY A 476 -5.05 7.16 -7.58
CA GLY A 476 -5.86 8.21 -6.95
C GLY A 476 -5.03 9.04 -5.98
N GLY A 477 -4.45 10.14 -6.46
CA GLY A 477 -3.61 11.03 -5.63
C GLY A 477 -4.39 12.02 -4.77
N TRP A 478 -3.71 12.62 -3.81
CA TRP A 478 -4.26 13.67 -2.96
C TRP A 478 -4.66 14.91 -3.78
N ASN A 479 -5.89 15.38 -3.61
CA ASN A 479 -6.49 16.48 -4.37
C ASN A 479 -6.42 16.26 -5.89
N ASP A 480 -6.46 15.00 -6.32
CA ASP A 480 -6.43 14.59 -7.72
C ASP A 480 -7.66 13.77 -8.09
N ASN A 481 -7.91 13.62 -9.39
CA ASN A 481 -8.86 12.66 -9.90
C ASN A 481 -8.23 11.26 -9.91
N LEU A 482 -9.04 10.21 -9.79
CA LEU A 482 -8.62 8.85 -10.12
C LEU A 482 -8.29 8.79 -11.62
N LYS A 483 -7.12 8.29 -11.98
CA LYS A 483 -6.58 8.30 -13.35
C LYS A 483 -6.35 6.90 -13.88
N ALA A 484 -6.70 6.69 -15.15
CA ALA A 484 -6.43 5.46 -15.89
C ALA A 484 -5.22 5.64 -16.82
N LEU A 485 -4.15 4.88 -16.60
CA LEU A 485 -2.89 4.93 -17.33
C LEU A 485 -2.68 3.61 -18.10
N PRO A 486 -3.05 3.53 -19.39
CA PRO A 486 -2.80 2.33 -20.20
C PRO A 486 -1.31 2.01 -20.30
N VAL A 487 -0.99 0.72 -20.33
CA VAL A 487 0.35 0.19 -20.57
C VAL A 487 0.45 -0.30 -22.01
N SER A 488 1.43 0.20 -22.75
CA SER A 488 1.66 -0.19 -24.15
C SER A 488 3.15 -0.28 -24.44
N GLY A 489 3.59 -1.38 -25.06
CA GLY A 489 5.01 -1.61 -25.35
C GLY A 489 5.90 -1.57 -24.10
N ALA A 490 5.35 -2.00 -22.95
CA ALA A 490 5.93 -1.90 -21.62
C ALA A 490 6.06 -0.48 -21.03
N PHE A 491 5.46 0.56 -21.61
CA PHE A 491 5.43 1.92 -21.04
C PHE A 491 4.04 2.28 -20.52
N LEU A 492 3.98 2.95 -19.37
CA LEU A 492 2.76 3.60 -18.89
C LEU A 492 2.51 4.88 -19.69
N ALA A 493 1.24 5.16 -19.98
CA ALA A 493 0.85 6.41 -20.61
C ALA A 493 1.18 7.62 -19.71
N THR A 494 1.84 8.64 -20.27
CA THR A 494 2.16 9.89 -19.56
C THR A 494 0.95 10.79 -19.34
N THR A 495 -0.10 10.59 -20.13
CA THR A 495 -1.39 11.26 -20.02
C THR A 495 -2.47 10.23 -19.76
N ALA A 496 -3.30 10.47 -18.74
CA ALA A 496 -4.40 9.56 -18.43
C ALA A 496 -5.39 9.46 -19.61
N ALA A 497 -5.76 8.24 -19.97
CA ALA A 497 -6.74 7.99 -21.03
C ALA A 497 -8.16 8.37 -20.62
N SER A 498 -8.46 8.25 -19.31
CA SER A 498 -9.66 8.78 -18.68
C SER A 498 -9.37 9.11 -17.21
N LYS A 499 -10.25 9.90 -16.60
CA LYS A 499 -10.19 10.24 -15.18
C LYS A 499 -11.58 10.39 -14.57
N SER A 500 -11.71 10.19 -13.26
CA SER A 500 -12.97 10.40 -12.54
C SER A 500 -13.40 11.87 -12.58
N PRO A 501 -14.71 12.17 -12.51
CA PRO A 501 -15.19 13.52 -12.25
C PRO A 501 -14.89 13.97 -10.82
N THR A 502 -14.89 13.03 -9.86
CA THR A 502 -14.58 13.27 -8.45
C THR A 502 -13.09 13.53 -8.26
N THR A 503 -12.76 14.53 -7.44
CA THR A 503 -11.42 14.78 -6.92
C THR A 503 -11.37 14.26 -5.50
N PHE A 504 -10.39 13.43 -5.17
CA PHE A 504 -10.26 12.81 -3.86
C PHE A 504 -9.42 13.71 -2.94
N ALA A 505 -10.01 14.19 -1.85
CA ALA A 505 -9.29 14.89 -0.80
C ALA A 505 -8.31 13.95 -0.07
N TYR A 506 -7.53 14.47 0.89
CA TYR A 506 -6.57 13.64 1.64
C TYR A 506 -7.26 12.39 2.24
N PRO A 507 -6.69 11.18 2.05
CA PRO A 507 -5.36 10.87 1.52
C PRO A 507 -5.25 10.60 0.00
N GLY A 508 -6.30 10.88 -0.77
CA GLY A 508 -6.47 10.34 -2.12
C GLY A 508 -7.33 9.09 -2.07
N ALA A 509 -7.10 8.13 -2.97
CA ALA A 509 -7.83 6.86 -3.00
C ALA A 509 -6.91 5.70 -3.39
N THR A 510 -7.05 4.58 -2.67
CA THR A 510 -6.53 3.27 -3.10
C THR A 510 -7.61 2.59 -3.95
N PRO A 511 -7.47 2.55 -5.29
CA PRO A 511 -8.42 1.83 -6.13
C PRO A 511 -8.40 0.31 -5.89
N ALA A 512 -9.53 -0.33 -6.14
CA ALA A 512 -9.65 -1.77 -6.31
C ALA A 512 -10.51 -2.06 -7.52
N VAL A 513 -10.37 -3.23 -8.14
CA VAL A 513 -11.10 -3.59 -9.36
C VAL A 513 -11.89 -4.87 -9.17
N SER A 514 -13.14 -4.88 -9.63
CA SER A 514 -13.92 -6.11 -9.79
C SER A 514 -14.22 -6.35 -11.27
N ALA A 515 -14.11 -7.59 -11.72
CA ALA A 515 -14.45 -7.98 -13.09
C ALA A 515 -14.80 -9.47 -13.17
N ASN A 516 -15.46 -9.85 -14.28
CA ASN A 516 -15.58 -11.24 -14.70
C ASN A 516 -14.58 -11.50 -15.83
N GLY A 517 -13.37 -11.92 -15.47
CA GLY A 517 -12.25 -12.01 -16.41
C GLY A 517 -11.97 -10.65 -17.06
N THR A 518 -12.28 -10.51 -18.34
CA THR A 518 -12.09 -9.26 -19.11
C THR A 518 -13.37 -8.44 -19.29
N SER A 519 -14.49 -8.88 -18.71
CA SER A 519 -15.80 -8.24 -18.85
C SER A 519 -16.21 -7.58 -17.53
N ASN A 520 -17.08 -6.57 -17.62
CA ASN A 520 -17.64 -5.89 -16.43
C ASN A 520 -16.60 -5.31 -15.47
N GLY A 521 -15.51 -4.75 -16.00
CA GLY A 521 -14.50 -4.09 -15.18
C GLY A 521 -15.07 -2.85 -14.49
N ILE A 522 -15.05 -2.84 -13.15
CA ILE A 522 -15.48 -1.72 -12.31
C ILE A 522 -14.32 -1.32 -11.41
N VAL A 523 -13.95 -0.04 -11.43
CA VAL A 523 -12.96 0.51 -10.50
C VAL A 523 -13.67 1.14 -9.32
N TRP A 524 -13.35 0.64 -8.13
CA TRP A 524 -13.90 1.08 -6.86
C TRP A 524 -12.92 2.02 -6.16
N ALA A 525 -13.43 3.07 -5.53
CA ALA A 525 -12.64 3.98 -4.73
C ALA A 525 -13.45 4.46 -3.52
N ALA A 526 -12.84 4.42 -2.33
CA ALA A 526 -13.39 5.03 -1.14
C ALA A 526 -12.95 6.49 -1.03
N GLU A 527 -13.89 7.40 -0.79
CA GLU A 527 -13.65 8.80 -0.49
C GLU A 527 -13.68 9.02 1.02
N ASN A 528 -12.64 9.67 1.55
CA ASN A 528 -12.59 10.12 2.93
C ASN A 528 -13.25 11.50 3.08
N GLY A 529 -13.94 11.73 4.21
CA GLY A 529 -14.61 13.00 4.47
C GLY A 529 -15.51 12.96 5.70
N THR A 530 -16.20 14.06 5.99
CA THR A 530 -17.20 14.12 7.08
C THR A 530 -18.34 13.13 6.88
N THR A 531 -18.61 12.80 5.62
CA THR A 531 -19.41 11.66 5.20
C THR A 531 -18.62 10.92 4.13
N GLY A 532 -18.19 9.70 4.42
CA GLY A 532 -17.47 8.87 3.46
C GLY A 532 -18.35 8.53 2.25
N ALA A 533 -17.71 8.24 1.11
CA ALA A 533 -18.40 7.84 -0.10
C ALA A 533 -17.73 6.62 -0.75
N LEU A 534 -18.53 5.73 -1.35
CA LEU A 534 -18.04 4.63 -2.17
C LEU A 534 -18.40 4.97 -3.61
N HIS A 535 -17.39 5.03 -4.45
CA HIS A 535 -17.53 5.27 -5.88
C HIS A 535 -17.28 3.99 -6.67
N ALA A 536 -18.01 3.85 -7.77
CA ALA A 536 -17.81 2.83 -8.77
C ALA A 536 -17.74 3.48 -10.15
N TYR A 537 -16.69 3.20 -10.91
CA TYR A 537 -16.47 3.74 -12.25
C TYR A 537 -16.35 2.61 -13.27
N ASP A 538 -16.80 2.86 -14.50
CA ASP A 538 -16.51 1.98 -15.63
C ASP A 538 -14.98 1.96 -15.89
N ALA A 539 -14.36 0.79 -15.81
CA ALA A 539 -12.91 0.65 -15.98
C ALA A 539 -12.41 1.07 -17.38
N SER A 540 -13.29 1.05 -18.39
CA SER A 540 -12.96 1.49 -19.74
C SER A 540 -13.00 3.01 -19.90
N ASN A 541 -13.72 3.72 -19.02
CA ASN A 541 -13.81 5.17 -19.02
C ASN A 541 -14.23 5.71 -17.64
N LEU A 542 -13.27 6.19 -16.86
CA LEU A 542 -13.51 6.71 -15.51
C LEU A 542 -14.43 7.95 -15.46
N ALA A 543 -14.67 8.63 -16.58
CA ALA A 543 -15.64 9.72 -16.63
C ALA A 543 -17.09 9.23 -16.45
N HIS A 544 -17.32 7.92 -16.63
CA HIS A 544 -18.60 7.27 -16.39
C HIS A 544 -18.65 6.70 -14.97
N GLU A 545 -19.19 7.48 -14.04
CA GLU A 545 -19.52 7.02 -12.68
C GLU A 545 -20.81 6.20 -12.71
N LEU A 546 -20.72 4.95 -12.29
CA LEU A 546 -21.83 3.99 -12.23
C LEU A 546 -22.65 4.17 -10.95
N TYR A 547 -21.94 4.40 -9.84
CA TYR A 547 -22.51 4.50 -8.51
C TYR A 547 -21.68 5.41 -7.61
N ASN A 548 -22.36 6.19 -6.78
CA ASN A 548 -21.80 6.94 -5.66
C ASN A 548 -22.79 6.85 -4.49
N SER A 549 -22.34 6.33 -3.35
CA SER A 549 -23.19 6.10 -2.18
C SER A 549 -23.90 7.36 -1.67
N ASN A 550 -23.30 8.54 -1.82
CA ASN A 550 -23.89 9.79 -1.37
C ASN A 550 -25.07 10.26 -2.26
N GLN A 551 -25.22 9.73 -3.48
CA GLN A 551 -26.37 10.03 -4.33
C GLN A 551 -27.68 9.41 -3.81
N ALA A 552 -27.60 8.35 -2.99
CA ALA A 552 -28.75 7.68 -2.38
C ALA A 552 -29.10 8.22 -0.98
N GLY A 553 -28.44 9.28 -0.53
CA GLY A 553 -28.65 9.89 0.79
C GLY A 553 -28.39 8.93 1.94
N THR A 554 -29.20 9.02 3.00
CA THR A 554 -28.99 8.27 4.25
C THR A 554 -29.08 6.75 4.11
N ARG A 555 -29.64 6.24 3.00
CA ARG A 555 -29.70 4.79 2.72
C ARG A 555 -28.30 4.18 2.69
N ASP A 556 -27.38 4.85 1.98
CA ASP A 556 -26.07 4.29 1.64
C ASP A 556 -24.92 4.91 2.43
N GLN A 557 -25.20 5.91 3.27
CA GLN A 557 -24.21 6.54 4.12
C GLN A 557 -23.81 5.65 5.31
N TRP A 558 -22.55 5.76 5.74
CA TRP A 558 -22.02 5.10 6.93
C TRP A 558 -21.38 6.05 7.94
N GLY A 559 -21.53 7.36 7.75
CA GLY A 559 -20.93 8.37 8.59
C GLY A 559 -19.57 8.81 8.07
N ALA A 560 -18.68 9.22 8.97
CA ALA A 560 -17.36 9.71 8.62
C ALA A 560 -16.56 8.67 7.83
N GLY A 561 -15.86 9.15 6.80
CA GLY A 561 -14.85 8.37 6.11
C GLY A 561 -13.66 8.08 7.02
N ASN A 562 -12.80 7.19 6.54
CA ASN A 562 -11.55 6.87 7.19
C ASN A 562 -10.41 6.98 6.16
N LYS A 563 -9.17 7.18 6.62
CA LYS A 563 -8.00 7.34 5.75
C LYS A 563 -7.37 5.97 5.42
N PHE A 564 -6.74 5.89 4.25
CA PHE A 564 -6.01 4.73 3.73
C PHE A 564 -6.88 3.47 3.51
N ILE A 565 -8.19 3.68 3.32
CA ILE A 565 -9.14 2.58 3.16
C ILE A 565 -9.06 1.99 1.75
N THR A 566 -8.84 0.67 1.71
CA THR A 566 -8.91 -0.14 0.49
C THR A 566 -10.28 -0.83 0.42
N PRO A 567 -11.10 -0.59 -0.62
CA PRO A 567 -12.32 -1.36 -0.83
C PRO A 567 -11.99 -2.84 -1.07
N MET A 568 -12.58 -3.75 -0.29
CA MET A 568 -12.47 -5.19 -0.55
C MET A 568 -13.70 -5.66 -1.32
N ILE A 569 -13.50 -6.41 -2.40
CA ILE A 569 -14.58 -6.97 -3.21
C ILE A 569 -14.58 -8.48 -3.12
N ALA A 570 -15.73 -9.04 -2.74
CA ALA A 570 -15.95 -10.48 -2.76
C ALA A 570 -17.44 -10.81 -2.94
N LYS A 571 -17.73 -11.79 -3.81
CA LYS A 571 -19.04 -12.46 -3.89
C LYS A 571 -20.23 -11.49 -4.02
N GLY A 572 -20.11 -10.54 -4.93
CA GLY A 572 -21.16 -9.57 -5.22
C GLY A 572 -21.29 -8.45 -4.20
N LYS A 573 -20.30 -8.28 -3.30
CA LYS A 573 -20.31 -7.25 -2.27
C LYS A 573 -19.00 -6.48 -2.22
N VAL A 574 -19.11 -5.23 -1.79
CA VAL A 574 -17.98 -4.33 -1.53
C VAL A 574 -17.97 -3.96 -0.05
N TYR A 575 -16.82 -4.08 0.59
CA TYR A 575 -16.61 -3.87 2.01
C TYR A 575 -15.66 -2.69 2.22
N VAL A 576 -16.07 -1.73 3.04
CA VAL A 576 -15.34 -0.49 3.28
C VAL A 576 -15.16 -0.29 4.79
N GLY A 577 -13.91 -0.24 5.25
CA GLY A 577 -13.58 0.06 6.65
C GLY A 577 -14.06 1.45 7.07
N ALA A 578 -14.58 1.55 8.28
CA ALA A 578 -15.12 2.76 8.87
C ALA A 578 -14.60 2.95 10.30
N THR A 579 -15.02 4.04 10.96
CA THR A 579 -14.52 4.40 12.31
C THR A 579 -15.07 3.53 13.44
N ASN A 580 -16.05 2.66 13.16
CA ASN A 580 -16.71 1.79 14.14
C ASN A 580 -17.24 0.48 13.52
N GLY A 581 -16.59 -0.01 12.46
CA GLY A 581 -17.03 -1.22 11.76
C GLY A 581 -16.76 -1.18 10.26
N VAL A 582 -17.53 -1.97 9.50
CA VAL A 582 -17.41 -2.11 8.04
C VAL A 582 -18.76 -1.87 7.37
N ALA A 583 -18.80 -0.94 6.42
CA ALA A 583 -19.96 -0.75 5.56
C ALA A 583 -19.96 -1.79 4.43
N VAL A 584 -21.10 -2.44 4.21
CA VAL A 584 -21.26 -3.50 3.20
C VAL A 584 -22.23 -3.06 2.13
N PHE A 585 -21.78 -3.08 0.88
CA PHE A 585 -22.56 -2.71 -0.30
C PHE A 585 -22.82 -3.93 -1.17
N GLY A 586 -24.01 -4.02 -1.76
CA GLY A 586 -24.45 -5.13 -2.58
C GLY A 586 -25.70 -4.78 -3.39
N LEU A 587 -26.21 -5.74 -4.15
CA LEU A 587 -27.49 -5.58 -4.85
C LEU A 587 -28.67 -5.53 -3.86
N LEU A 588 -29.67 -4.69 -4.15
CA LEU A 588 -30.84 -4.40 -3.31
C LEU A 588 -32.03 -5.35 -3.49
#